data_AF-G4ZIT7-F1
#
_entry.id   AF-G4ZIT7-F1
#
_cell.length_a   1.000
_cell.length_b   1.000
_cell.length_c   1.000
_cell.angle_alpha   90.00
_cell.angle_beta   90.00
_cell.angle_gamma   90.00
#
_symmetry.space_group_name_H-M   'P 1'
#
loop_
_entity.id
_entity.type
_entity.pdbx_description
1 polymer ?
#
loop_
_entity_poly.entity_id
_entity_poly.type
_entity_poly.pdbx_seq_one_letter_code
_entity_poly.pdbx_strand_id
1 'polypeptide(L)'
;RREQCRENQARYRRRQHEHLLKMETDTATLRVQGVRTQTVWGVAAEFLGLFKHGISTATVATLGTTGYHSLEASNAQLDFLRAMMTPDVTDGSVYGIDALLERWRLYSLYHSNLDIELERLEMGAPNTVIATTRVSMTITESTLYHAFRHLFNGNASHSERLVAKLLGQHVTMSGSVRFGWDDTCGRVHSLEHSADMLTPMLKLLGNLEDVAFVFSRARITPDDNVL
;
A
#
# COMPACT_ATOMS: atom_id res chain seq x y z
N ARG A 1 -52.32 -41.85 -0.89
CA ARG A 1 -52.25 -40.36 -0.90
C ARG A 1 -51.28 -39.80 0.16
N ARG A 2 -51.41 -40.11 1.47
CA ARG A 2 -50.44 -39.64 2.50
C ARG A 2 -49.01 -40.18 2.32
N GLU A 3 -48.87 -41.45 1.91
CA GLU A 3 -47.58 -42.08 1.56
C GLU A 3 -46.82 -41.30 0.48
N GLN A 4 -47.50 -41.00 -0.64
CA GLN A 4 -46.97 -40.27 -1.79
C GLN A 4 -46.54 -38.84 -1.43
N CYS A 5 -47.28 -38.15 -0.54
CA CYS A 5 -46.88 -36.84 -0.06
C CYS A 5 -45.59 -36.89 0.77
N ARG A 6 -45.40 -37.92 1.62
CA ARG A 6 -44.16 -38.11 2.39
C ARG A 6 -42.98 -38.38 1.47
N GLU A 7 -43.14 -39.26 0.48
CA GLU A 7 -42.07 -39.55 -0.48
C GLU A 7 -41.69 -38.33 -1.32
N ASN A 8 -42.67 -37.56 -1.81
CA ASN A 8 -42.40 -36.35 -2.58
C ASN A 8 -41.70 -35.28 -1.73
N GLN A 9 -42.11 -35.10 -0.47
CA GLN A 9 -41.40 -34.21 0.45
C GLN A 9 -39.97 -34.69 0.76
N ALA A 10 -39.75 -36.00 0.91
CA ALA A 10 -38.42 -36.54 1.14
C ALA A 10 -37.49 -36.33 -0.06
N ARG A 11 -38.00 -36.55 -1.29
CA ARG A 11 -37.25 -36.26 -2.54
C ARG A 11 -36.96 -34.78 -2.70
N TYR A 12 -37.91 -33.90 -2.38
CA TYR A 12 -37.72 -32.45 -2.43
C TYR A 12 -36.62 -32.00 -1.47
N ARG A 13 -36.64 -32.47 -0.22
CA ARG A 13 -35.60 -32.15 0.78
C ARG A 13 -34.22 -32.64 0.35
N ARG A 14 -34.13 -33.85 -0.22
CA ARG A 14 -32.85 -34.39 -0.72
C ARG A 14 -32.28 -33.54 -1.86
N ARG A 15 -33.12 -33.14 -2.83
CA ARG A 15 -32.70 -32.24 -3.92
C ARG A 15 -32.23 -30.88 -3.43
N GLN A 16 -32.91 -30.29 -2.44
CA GLN A 16 -32.45 -29.02 -1.85
C GLN A 16 -31.11 -29.17 -1.14
N HIS A 17 -30.90 -30.26 -0.41
CA HIS A 17 -29.62 -30.50 0.26
C HIS A 17 -28.47 -30.75 -0.73
N GLU A 18 -28.70 -31.53 -1.78
CA GLU A 18 -27.72 -31.73 -2.86
C GLU A 18 -27.39 -30.42 -3.58
N HIS A 19 -28.37 -29.55 -3.78
CA HIS A 19 -28.15 -28.23 -4.40
C HIS A 19 -27.32 -27.31 -3.48
N LEU A 20 -27.61 -27.29 -2.17
CA LEU A 20 -26.82 -26.53 -1.20
C LEU A 20 -25.37 -27.02 -1.12
N LEU A 21 -25.15 -28.33 -1.02
CA LEU A 21 -23.81 -28.92 -1.02
C LEU A 21 -23.05 -28.59 -2.32
N LYS A 22 -23.74 -28.62 -3.46
CA LYS A 22 -23.14 -28.23 -4.74
C LYS A 22 -22.76 -26.76 -4.75
N MET A 23 -23.62 -25.86 -4.27
CA MET A 23 -23.31 -24.43 -4.15
C MET A 23 -22.14 -24.16 -3.19
N GLU A 24 -22.06 -24.87 -2.07
CA GLU A 24 -20.91 -24.79 -1.13
C GLU A 24 -19.62 -25.29 -1.78
N THR A 25 -19.70 -26.38 -2.55
CA THR A 25 -18.54 -26.92 -3.27
C THR A 25 -18.09 -25.98 -4.40
N ASP A 26 -19.04 -25.42 -5.15
CA ASP A 26 -18.79 -24.47 -6.24
C ASP A 26 -18.19 -23.16 -5.69
N THR A 27 -18.69 -22.65 -4.57
CA THR A 27 -18.10 -21.48 -3.90
C THR A 27 -16.72 -21.75 -3.31
N ALA A 28 -16.49 -22.94 -2.74
CA ALA A 28 -15.17 -23.36 -2.27
C ALA A 28 -14.17 -23.51 -3.42
N THR A 29 -14.59 -24.11 -4.54
CA THR A 29 -13.73 -24.27 -5.73
C THR A 29 -13.46 -22.93 -6.42
N LEU A 30 -14.43 -22.03 -6.54
CA LEU A 30 -14.21 -20.68 -7.05
C LEU A 30 -13.26 -19.87 -6.17
N ARG A 31 -13.37 -20.00 -4.84
CA ARG A 31 -12.40 -19.40 -3.89
C ARG A 31 -10.99 -19.95 -4.10
N VAL A 32 -10.85 -21.27 -4.26
CA VAL A 32 -9.54 -21.90 -4.52
C VAL A 32 -8.99 -21.56 -5.91
N GLN A 33 -9.85 -21.40 -6.92
CA GLN A 33 -9.46 -20.99 -8.27
C GLN A 33 -9.05 -19.51 -8.34
N GLY A 34 -9.74 -18.61 -7.63
CA GLY A 34 -9.33 -17.21 -7.51
C GLY A 34 -7.96 -17.04 -6.85
N VAL A 35 -7.61 -17.92 -5.90
CA VAL A 35 -6.27 -18.01 -5.28
C VAL A 35 -5.23 -18.62 -6.23
N ARG A 36 -5.63 -19.35 -7.28
CA ARG A 36 -4.72 -20.04 -8.23
C ARG A 36 -4.46 -19.28 -9.54
N THR A 37 -5.10 -18.13 -9.77
CA THR A 37 -4.87 -17.29 -10.97
C THR A 37 -4.53 -15.85 -10.62
N GLN A 38 -3.87 -15.60 -9.49
CA GLN A 38 -3.30 -14.30 -9.22
C GLN A 38 -2.06 -14.08 -10.08
N THR A 39 -2.17 -13.12 -10.99
CA THR A 39 -1.03 -12.62 -11.75
C THR A 39 -0.42 -11.47 -10.96
N VAL A 40 0.88 -11.25 -11.13
CA VAL A 40 1.56 -10.06 -10.59
C VAL A 40 0.85 -8.74 -10.96
N TRP A 41 0.17 -8.69 -12.12
CA TRP A 41 -0.65 -7.56 -12.55
C TRP A 41 -1.85 -7.31 -11.65
N GLY A 42 -2.59 -8.37 -11.31
CA GLY A 42 -3.72 -8.30 -10.39
C GLY A 42 -3.27 -7.89 -8.99
N VAL A 43 -2.16 -8.46 -8.52
CA VAL A 43 -1.54 -8.09 -7.23
C VAL A 43 -1.13 -6.62 -7.23
N ALA A 44 -0.49 -6.13 -8.29
CA ALA A 44 -0.08 -4.73 -8.39
C ALA A 44 -1.27 -3.76 -8.38
N ALA A 45 -2.32 -4.06 -9.15
CA ALA A 45 -3.53 -3.24 -9.18
C ALA A 45 -4.26 -3.22 -7.83
N GLU A 46 -4.38 -4.38 -7.18
CA GLU A 46 -5.04 -4.50 -5.87
C GLU A 46 -4.23 -3.81 -4.76
N PHE A 47 -2.89 -3.95 -4.78
CA PHE A 47 -2.01 -3.22 -3.87
C PHE A 47 -2.23 -1.70 -3.98
N LEU A 48 -2.22 -1.16 -5.20
CA LEU A 48 -2.43 0.28 -5.40
C LEU A 48 -3.83 0.74 -5.04
N GLY A 49 -4.84 -0.12 -5.18
CA GLY A 49 -6.19 0.17 -4.68
C GLY A 49 -6.27 0.20 -3.16
N LEU A 50 -5.66 -0.78 -2.48
CA LEU A 50 -5.65 -0.90 -1.03
C LEU A 50 -4.81 0.17 -0.33
N PHE A 51 -3.70 0.58 -0.93
CA PHE A 51 -2.76 1.55 -0.37
C PHE A 51 -2.89 2.95 -1.00
N LYS A 52 -3.94 3.21 -1.78
CA LYS A 52 -4.21 4.49 -2.46
C LYS A 52 -4.06 5.71 -1.55
N HIS A 53 -4.51 5.58 -0.30
CA HIS A 53 -4.48 6.65 0.70
C HIS A 53 -3.46 6.39 1.83
N GLY A 54 -2.48 5.53 1.57
CA GLY A 54 -1.54 5.06 2.59
C GLY A 54 -2.14 3.98 3.49
N ILE A 55 -1.64 3.88 4.72
CA ILE A 55 -2.05 2.89 5.70
C ILE A 55 -3.37 3.29 6.38
N SER A 56 -4.29 2.34 6.49
CA SER A 56 -5.57 2.52 7.18
C SER A 56 -5.39 2.57 8.71
N THR A 57 -6.30 3.26 9.40
CA THR A 57 -6.29 3.34 10.88
C THR A 57 -6.37 1.97 11.55
N ALA A 58 -7.11 1.02 10.97
CA ALA A 58 -7.19 -0.36 11.44
C ALA A 58 -5.81 -1.05 11.38
N THR A 59 -5.05 -0.77 10.33
CA THR A 59 -3.71 -1.32 10.15
C THR A 59 -2.69 -0.74 11.13
N VAL A 60 -2.77 0.57 11.40
CA VAL A 60 -1.96 1.21 12.44
C VAL A 60 -2.24 0.60 13.82
N ALA A 61 -3.51 0.34 14.14
CA ALA A 61 -3.89 -0.28 15.41
C ALA A 61 -3.29 -1.69 15.57
N THR A 62 -3.24 -2.47 14.48
CA THR A 62 -2.60 -3.81 14.51
C THR A 62 -1.10 -3.72 14.83
N LEU A 63 -0.39 -2.75 14.25
CA LEU A 63 1.05 -2.54 14.50
C LEU A 63 1.34 -2.09 15.94
N GLY A 64 0.47 -1.26 16.53
CA GLY A 64 0.66 -0.72 17.88
C GLY A 64 0.36 -1.69 19.02
N THR A 65 -0.25 -2.84 18.75
CA THR A 65 -0.69 -3.79 19.81
C THR A 65 0.35 -4.89 20.00
N THR A 66 1.47 -4.58 20.68
CA THR A 66 2.50 -5.59 21.01
C THR A 66 2.14 -6.51 22.18
N GLY A 67 0.87 -6.61 22.56
CA GLY A 67 0.46 -7.49 23.64
C GLY A 67 -1.03 -7.36 23.93
N TYR A 68 -1.72 -8.50 23.88
CA TYR A 68 -3.13 -8.73 24.21
C TYR A 68 -4.16 -8.27 23.16
N HIS A 69 -4.66 -9.27 22.44
CA HIS A 69 -5.96 -9.35 21.76
C HIS A 69 -6.39 -8.13 20.93
N SER A 70 -5.90 -8.02 19.69
CA SER A 70 -6.74 -7.45 18.63
C SER A 70 -7.84 -8.47 18.31
N LEU A 71 -8.96 -8.38 19.01
CA LEU A 71 -10.18 -9.07 18.61
C LEU A 71 -10.58 -8.56 17.22
N GLU A 72 -10.38 -9.41 16.21
CA GLU A 72 -11.19 -9.50 14.99
C GLU A 72 -11.44 -8.24 14.16
N ALA A 73 -10.54 -7.26 14.14
CA ALA A 73 -10.53 -6.30 13.04
C ALA A 73 -9.77 -6.92 11.86
N SER A 74 -10.48 -7.43 10.85
CA SER A 74 -9.85 -7.81 9.58
C SER A 74 -9.12 -6.60 9.03
N ASN A 75 -7.82 -6.76 8.83
CA ASN A 75 -6.95 -5.71 8.34
C ASN A 75 -6.64 -6.07 6.89
N ALA A 76 -7.50 -5.60 5.98
CA ALA A 76 -7.42 -5.96 4.56
C ALA A 76 -6.03 -5.71 3.96
N GLN A 77 -5.33 -4.66 4.39
CA GLN A 77 -3.95 -4.37 3.96
C GLN A 77 -2.97 -5.44 4.45
N LEU A 78 -2.95 -5.76 5.74
CA LEU A 78 -2.06 -6.80 6.29
C LEU A 78 -2.39 -8.20 5.77
N ASP A 79 -3.68 -8.53 5.70
CA ASP A 79 -4.17 -9.82 5.18
C ASP A 79 -3.77 -9.99 3.71
N PHE A 80 -3.89 -8.93 2.91
CA PHE A 80 -3.41 -8.88 1.53
C PHE A 80 -1.90 -9.12 1.44
N LEU A 81 -1.08 -8.39 2.21
CA LEU A 81 0.39 -8.59 2.15
C LEU A 81 0.78 -10.02 2.54
N ARG A 82 0.15 -10.61 3.57
CA ARG A 82 0.40 -12.01 3.99
C ARG A 82 0.01 -13.05 2.95
N ALA A 83 -1.07 -12.78 2.22
CA ALA A 83 -1.53 -13.66 1.15
C ALA A 83 -0.62 -13.58 -0.09
N MET A 84 -0.20 -12.37 -0.45
CA MET A 84 0.36 -12.06 -1.77
C MET A 84 1.88 -11.93 -1.80
N MET A 85 2.53 -11.73 -0.64
CA MET A 85 3.96 -11.53 -0.54
C MET A 85 4.67 -12.72 0.11
N THR A 86 5.94 -12.89 -0.21
CA THR A 86 6.80 -13.84 0.49
C THR A 86 7.05 -13.34 1.93
N PRO A 87 7.29 -14.25 2.90
CA PRO A 87 7.58 -13.83 4.28
C PRO A 87 8.80 -12.92 4.43
N ASP A 88 9.73 -12.99 3.47
CA ASP A 88 10.98 -12.23 3.38
C ASP A 88 10.94 -11.12 2.32
N VAL A 89 9.75 -10.68 1.89
CA VAL A 89 9.58 -9.60 0.92
C VAL A 89 10.41 -8.38 1.27
N THR A 90 11.03 -7.76 0.28
CA THR A 90 11.92 -6.61 0.48
C THR A 90 11.57 -5.43 -0.41
N ASP A 91 11.84 -4.22 0.06
CA ASP A 91 11.84 -3.01 -0.77
C ASP A 91 13.27 -2.54 -1.12
N GLY A 92 14.23 -3.47 -1.05
CA GLY A 92 15.65 -3.23 -1.26
C GLY A 92 16.39 -2.73 -0.01
N SER A 93 15.68 -2.39 1.07
CA SER A 93 16.33 -1.92 2.30
C SER A 93 15.89 -2.66 3.57
N VAL A 94 14.62 -3.05 3.69
CA VAL A 94 14.12 -3.87 4.79
C VAL A 94 13.60 -5.21 4.28
N TYR A 95 13.42 -6.16 5.19
CA TYR A 95 12.93 -7.50 4.89
C TYR A 95 11.75 -7.85 5.78
N GLY A 96 10.76 -8.48 5.18
CA GLY A 96 9.56 -8.99 5.83
C GLY A 96 8.40 -8.02 5.86
N ILE A 97 7.20 -8.61 5.96
CA ILE A 97 5.91 -7.90 5.85
C ILE A 97 5.75 -6.82 6.93
N ASP A 98 6.13 -7.13 8.17
CA ASP A 98 5.97 -6.19 9.28
C ASP A 98 6.87 -4.96 9.12
N ALA A 99 8.11 -5.15 8.64
CA ALA A 99 9.04 -4.05 8.37
C ALA A 99 8.58 -3.18 7.19
N LEU A 100 8.04 -3.83 6.14
CA LEU A 100 7.45 -3.13 5.00
C LEU A 100 6.23 -2.29 5.43
N LEU A 101 5.37 -2.83 6.28
CA LEU A 101 4.22 -2.10 6.82
C LEU A 101 4.65 -0.91 7.68
N GLU A 102 5.67 -1.04 8.52
CA GLU A 102 6.16 0.11 9.30
C GLU A 102 6.70 1.21 8.39
N ARG A 103 7.36 0.87 7.27
CA ARG A 103 7.78 1.87 6.26
C ARG A 103 6.60 2.58 5.63
N TRP A 104 5.58 1.85 5.21
CA TRP A 104 4.34 2.44 4.69
C TRP A 104 3.62 3.29 5.73
N ARG A 105 3.70 2.92 7.02
CA ARG A 105 3.16 3.72 8.13
C ARG A 105 3.86 5.06 8.24
N LEU A 106 5.19 5.05 8.23
CA LEU A 106 6.01 6.27 8.26
C LEU A 106 5.76 7.13 7.02
N TYR A 107 5.69 6.51 5.84
CA TYR A 107 5.38 7.20 4.59
C TYR A 107 4.01 7.90 4.65
N SER A 108 2.99 7.21 5.17
CA SER A 108 1.64 7.78 5.36
C SER A 108 1.62 8.89 6.41
N LEU A 109 2.46 8.81 7.45
CA LEU A 109 2.61 9.86 8.45
C LEU A 109 3.26 11.12 7.86
N TYR A 110 4.22 10.95 6.96
CA TYR A 110 4.94 12.04 6.33
C TYR A 110 4.10 12.72 5.25
N HIS A 111 3.21 11.98 4.59
CA HIS A 111 2.37 12.48 3.50
C HIS A 111 0.91 12.56 3.92
N SER A 112 0.50 13.73 4.42
CA SER A 112 -0.91 13.99 4.71
C SER A 112 -1.72 14.12 3.42
N ASN A 113 -2.97 13.64 3.45
CA ASN A 113 -3.88 13.64 2.30
C ASN A 113 -3.27 12.96 1.06
N LEU A 114 -2.53 11.86 1.29
CA LEU A 114 -1.94 11.06 0.24
C LEU A 114 -3.03 10.48 -0.68
N ASP A 115 -2.78 10.62 -1.98
CA ASP A 115 -3.59 10.02 -3.04
C ASP A 115 -2.65 9.46 -4.11
N ILE A 116 -2.68 8.14 -4.28
CA ILE A 116 -1.88 7.42 -5.27
C ILE A 116 -2.82 6.90 -6.36
N GLU A 117 -2.64 7.39 -7.57
CA GLU A 117 -3.41 6.96 -8.74
C GLU A 117 -2.54 6.12 -9.66
N LEU A 118 -3.04 4.94 -10.03
CA LEU A 118 -2.39 4.08 -11.04
C LEU A 118 -2.65 4.66 -12.44
N GLU A 119 -1.58 5.00 -13.16
CA GLU A 119 -1.67 5.50 -14.53
C GLU A 119 -1.49 4.38 -15.56
N ARG A 120 -0.49 3.53 -15.35
CA ARG A 120 -0.21 2.39 -16.22
C ARG A 120 0.49 1.26 -15.47
N LEU A 121 0.25 0.04 -15.94
CA LEU A 121 1.04 -1.13 -15.59
C LEU A 121 1.80 -1.59 -16.84
N GLU A 122 3.06 -1.96 -16.66
CA GLU A 122 3.92 -2.45 -17.73
C GLU A 122 4.84 -3.56 -17.23
N MET A 123 5.31 -4.43 -18.14
CA MET A 123 6.36 -5.38 -17.76
C MET A 123 7.70 -4.66 -17.69
N GLY A 124 8.44 -4.93 -16.63
CA GLY A 124 9.82 -4.49 -16.48
C GLY A 124 10.80 -5.53 -17.00
N ALA A 125 11.82 -5.82 -16.18
CA ALA A 125 12.70 -6.96 -16.38
C ALA A 125 11.92 -8.28 -16.25
N PRO A 126 12.52 -9.45 -16.59
CA PRO A 126 11.89 -10.74 -16.36
C PRO A 126 11.30 -10.83 -14.95
N ASN A 127 10.05 -11.30 -14.86
CA ASN A 127 9.30 -11.48 -13.63
C ASN A 127 9.12 -10.20 -12.80
N THR A 128 9.07 -9.04 -13.46
CA THR A 128 8.77 -7.77 -12.80
C THR A 128 7.61 -7.07 -13.49
N VAL A 129 6.67 -6.53 -12.70
CA VAL A 129 5.71 -5.51 -13.15
C VAL A 129 6.08 -4.17 -12.56
N ILE A 130 5.99 -3.12 -13.38
CA ILE A 130 6.16 -1.75 -12.97
C ILE A 130 4.79 -1.06 -13.09
N ALA A 131 4.33 -0.50 -11.98
CA ALA A 131 3.24 0.44 -11.96
C ALA A 131 3.80 1.85 -12.03
N THR A 132 3.34 2.65 -12.97
CA THR A 132 3.54 4.11 -12.90
C THR A 132 2.34 4.75 -12.26
N THR A 133 2.62 5.64 -11.32
CA THR A 133 1.61 6.27 -10.49
C THR A 133 1.74 7.79 -10.56
N ARG A 134 0.63 8.44 -10.26
CA ARG A 134 0.58 9.86 -9.89
C ARG A 134 0.34 9.93 -8.40
N VAL A 135 1.24 10.58 -7.67
CA VAL A 135 1.14 10.74 -6.23
C VAL A 135 0.84 12.19 -5.92
N SER A 136 -0.26 12.45 -5.22
CA SER A 136 -0.66 13.79 -4.80
C SER A 136 -0.75 13.86 -3.29
N MET A 137 -0.29 14.95 -2.70
CA MET A 137 -0.32 15.15 -1.26
C MET A 137 -0.27 16.64 -0.89
N THR A 138 -0.56 16.97 0.37
CA THR A 138 -0.42 18.33 0.89
C THR A 138 0.70 18.37 1.91
N ILE A 139 1.63 19.30 1.75
CA ILE A 139 2.68 19.54 2.75
C ILE A 139 2.05 20.20 3.96
N THR A 140 1.86 19.44 5.05
CA THR A 140 1.27 19.95 6.30
C THR A 140 2.34 20.26 7.35
N GLU A 141 1.92 20.82 8.48
CA GLU A 141 2.78 20.93 9.66
C GLU A 141 3.32 19.55 10.10
N SER A 142 2.48 18.50 10.00
CA SER A 142 2.88 17.11 10.29
C SER A 142 4.00 16.66 9.34
N THR A 143 3.84 16.89 8.03
CA THR A 143 4.89 16.59 7.03
C THR A 143 6.20 17.29 7.39
N LEU A 144 6.16 18.60 7.65
CA LEU A 144 7.35 19.36 7.98
C LEU A 144 7.98 18.87 9.30
N TYR A 145 7.16 18.59 10.32
CA TYR A 145 7.63 18.15 11.63
C TYR A 145 8.28 16.77 11.58
N HIS A 146 7.73 15.86 10.77
CA HIS A 146 8.23 14.48 10.70
C HIS A 146 9.34 14.31 9.63
N ALA A 147 9.14 14.81 8.42
CA ALA A 147 10.07 14.62 7.30
C ALA A 147 11.18 15.68 7.25
N PHE A 148 10.89 16.94 7.60
CA PHE A 148 11.80 18.09 7.46
C PHE A 148 12.10 18.80 8.79
N ARG A 149 12.15 18.03 9.88
CA ARG A 149 12.26 18.54 11.26
C ARG A 149 13.39 19.55 11.50
N HIS A 150 14.47 19.46 10.73
CA HIS A 150 15.63 20.34 10.88
C HIS A 150 15.33 21.77 10.47
N LEU A 151 14.30 22.01 9.66
CA LEU A 151 13.87 23.36 9.31
C LEU A 151 13.47 24.14 10.58
N PHE A 152 12.82 23.50 11.54
CA PHE A 152 12.44 24.16 12.81
C PHE A 152 13.62 24.44 13.77
N ASN A 153 14.76 23.78 13.58
CA ASN A 153 15.91 23.87 14.49
C ASN A 153 17.10 24.66 13.87
N GLY A 154 16.90 25.26 12.70
CA GLY A 154 17.95 25.91 11.89
C GLY A 154 18.07 27.42 12.11
N ASN A 155 18.76 28.09 11.18
CA ASN A 155 18.77 29.56 11.10
C ASN A 155 17.32 30.04 10.89
N ALA A 156 16.76 30.67 11.92
CA ALA A 156 15.36 31.08 11.98
C ALA A 156 14.90 31.78 10.69
N SER A 157 15.66 32.77 10.20
CA SER A 157 15.24 33.57 9.04
C SER A 157 15.14 32.78 7.72
N HIS A 158 16.10 31.89 7.43
CA HIS A 158 16.10 31.13 6.18
C HIS A 158 15.10 29.97 6.25
N SER A 159 15.06 29.26 7.38
CA SER A 159 14.13 28.17 7.63
C SER A 159 12.67 28.63 7.63
N GLU A 160 12.34 29.75 8.28
CA GLU A 160 10.98 30.29 8.32
C GLU A 160 10.47 30.61 6.91
N ARG A 161 11.33 31.21 6.06
CA ARG A 161 11.00 31.47 4.65
C ARG A 161 10.71 30.18 3.88
N LEU A 162 11.51 29.13 4.09
CA LEU A 162 11.29 27.83 3.43
C LEU A 162 10.01 27.17 3.92
N VAL A 163 9.77 27.14 5.23
CA VAL A 163 8.53 26.63 5.84
C VAL A 163 7.31 27.38 5.28
N ALA A 164 7.37 28.71 5.18
CA ALA A 164 6.28 29.51 4.62
C ALA A 164 6.01 29.22 3.14
N LYS A 165 7.04 28.87 2.36
CA LYS A 165 6.87 28.44 0.96
C LYS A 165 6.27 27.05 0.83
N LEU A 166 6.58 26.14 1.76
CA LEU A 166 6.21 24.74 1.69
C LEU A 166 4.85 24.45 2.33
N LEU A 167 4.56 25.04 3.48
CA LEU A 167 3.38 24.75 4.27
C LEU A 167 2.09 25.04 3.49
N GLY A 168 1.18 24.07 3.49
CA GLY A 168 -0.12 24.15 2.83
C GLY A 168 -0.07 23.94 1.31
N GLN A 169 1.10 23.76 0.72
CA GLN A 169 1.21 23.50 -0.72
C GLN A 169 0.71 22.11 -1.07
N HIS A 170 -0.13 22.05 -2.11
CA HIS A 170 -0.50 20.80 -2.74
C HIS A 170 0.51 20.47 -3.83
N VAL A 171 1.10 19.28 -3.77
CA VAL A 171 2.10 18.82 -4.74
C VAL A 171 1.64 17.55 -5.41
N THR A 172 2.03 17.41 -6.68
CA THR A 172 1.82 16.20 -7.47
C THR A 172 3.17 15.74 -8.00
N MET A 173 3.43 14.44 -7.87
CA MET A 173 4.66 13.74 -8.20
C MET A 173 4.36 12.62 -9.18
N SER A 174 5.31 12.35 -10.08
CA SER A 174 5.32 11.11 -10.83
C SER A 174 6.01 10.04 -9.99
N GLY A 175 5.36 8.91 -9.80
CA GLY A 175 5.86 7.80 -9.02
C GLY A 175 5.88 6.48 -9.78
N SER A 176 6.52 5.50 -9.18
CA SER A 176 6.50 4.12 -9.65
C SER A 176 6.55 3.13 -8.50
N VAL A 177 5.93 1.97 -8.70
CA VAL A 177 6.03 0.82 -7.81
C VAL A 177 6.45 -0.38 -8.62
N ARG A 178 7.57 -1.00 -8.25
CA ARG A 178 8.14 -2.17 -8.90
C ARG A 178 7.83 -3.40 -8.06
N PHE A 179 7.19 -4.38 -8.69
CA PHE A 179 6.82 -5.66 -8.08
C PHE A 179 7.69 -6.76 -8.69
N GLY A 180 8.62 -7.32 -7.92
CA GLY A 180 9.35 -8.52 -8.29
C GLY A 180 8.57 -9.77 -7.89
N TRP A 181 8.37 -10.67 -8.85
CA TRP A 181 7.51 -11.83 -8.76
C TRP A 181 8.31 -13.12 -8.69
N ASP A 182 7.96 -13.97 -7.73
CA ASP A 182 8.48 -15.33 -7.62
C ASP A 182 7.48 -16.31 -8.24
N ASP A 183 7.80 -16.79 -9.44
CA ASP A 183 7.00 -17.77 -10.17
C ASP A 183 6.88 -19.12 -9.45
N THR A 184 7.82 -19.45 -8.57
CA THR A 184 7.84 -20.76 -7.89
C THR A 184 6.77 -20.85 -6.82
N CYS A 185 6.53 -19.76 -6.09
CA CYS A 185 5.53 -19.68 -5.03
C CYS A 185 4.30 -18.84 -5.39
N GLY A 186 4.33 -18.14 -6.54
CA GLY A 186 3.24 -17.28 -7.02
C GLY A 186 3.01 -16.09 -6.11
N ARG A 187 4.08 -15.43 -5.65
CA ARG A 187 4.03 -14.30 -4.71
C ARG A 187 5.04 -13.22 -5.06
N VAL A 188 4.80 -12.02 -4.55
CA VAL A 188 5.73 -10.89 -4.65
C VAL A 188 6.86 -11.07 -3.64
N HIS A 189 8.11 -11.12 -4.13
CA HIS A 189 9.30 -11.18 -3.28
C HIS A 189 9.97 -9.81 -3.11
N SER A 190 9.64 -8.83 -3.96
CA SER A 190 10.12 -7.45 -3.81
C SER A 190 9.09 -6.41 -4.20
N LEU A 191 9.06 -5.32 -3.45
CA LEU A 191 8.17 -4.18 -3.63
C LEU A 191 8.95 -2.88 -3.42
N GLU A 192 9.40 -2.25 -4.50
CA GLU A 192 10.16 -1.00 -4.44
C GLU A 192 9.29 0.17 -4.91
N HIS A 193 9.16 1.22 -4.10
CA HIS A 193 8.46 2.45 -4.43
C HIS A 193 9.47 3.59 -4.70
N SER A 194 9.08 4.54 -5.55
CA SER A 194 9.80 5.81 -5.71
C SER A 194 8.85 6.88 -6.26
N ALA A 195 9.01 8.13 -5.84
CA ALA A 195 8.29 9.28 -6.41
C ALA A 195 9.19 10.52 -6.54
N ASP A 196 9.03 11.29 -7.61
CA ASP A 196 9.82 12.50 -7.88
C ASP A 196 9.35 13.67 -7.02
N MET A 197 9.85 13.75 -5.79
CA MET A 197 9.66 14.88 -4.86
C MET A 197 10.56 16.07 -5.25
N LEU A 198 11.66 15.83 -5.98
CA LEU A 198 12.61 16.85 -6.39
C LEU A 198 11.96 17.92 -7.29
N THR A 199 11.22 17.49 -8.31
CA THR A 199 10.58 18.39 -9.27
C THR A 199 9.60 19.38 -8.63
N PRO A 200 8.60 18.96 -7.82
CA PRO A 200 7.71 19.92 -7.16
C PRO A 200 8.44 20.79 -6.15
N MET A 201 9.43 20.26 -5.41
CA MET A 201 10.22 21.08 -4.48
C MET A 201 10.99 22.19 -5.20
N LEU A 202 11.60 21.89 -6.35
CA LEU A 202 12.29 22.89 -7.16
C LEU A 202 11.33 23.97 -7.66
N LYS A 203 10.10 23.61 -8.05
CA LYS A 203 9.06 24.57 -8.46
C LYS A 203 8.64 25.49 -7.31
N LEU A 204 8.45 24.95 -6.11
CA LEU A 204 8.04 25.73 -4.94
C LEU A 204 9.14 26.65 -4.42
N LEU A 205 10.38 26.16 -4.37
CA LEU A 205 11.50 26.88 -3.76
C LEU A 205 12.19 27.82 -4.75
N GLY A 206 12.20 27.47 -6.04
CA GLY A 206 12.66 28.31 -7.14
C GLY A 206 14.17 28.24 -7.42
N ASN A 207 14.93 27.44 -6.67
CA ASN A 207 16.36 27.22 -6.88
C ASN A 207 16.83 25.91 -6.23
N LEU A 208 17.95 25.35 -6.72
CA LEU A 208 18.50 24.08 -6.23
C LEU A 208 19.19 24.19 -4.87
N GLU A 209 19.67 25.38 -4.47
CA GLU A 209 20.33 25.58 -3.17
C GLU A 209 19.33 25.38 -2.02
N ASP A 210 18.17 26.01 -2.10
CA ASP A 210 17.06 25.85 -1.15
C ASP A 210 16.57 24.38 -1.13
N VAL A 211 16.47 23.73 -2.29
CA VAL A 211 16.09 22.31 -2.39
C VAL A 211 17.11 21.40 -1.70
N ALA A 212 18.40 21.58 -1.99
CA ALA A 212 19.47 20.81 -1.37
C ALA A 212 19.50 21.02 0.15
N PHE A 213 19.24 22.26 0.62
CA PHE A 213 19.13 22.55 2.04
C PHE A 213 17.94 21.83 2.68
N VAL A 214 16.77 21.83 2.05
CA VAL A 214 15.57 21.13 2.52
C VAL A 214 15.83 19.62 2.65
N PHE A 215 16.50 18.99 1.69
CA PHE A 215 16.79 17.54 1.75
C PHE A 215 18.03 17.17 2.58
N SER A 216 18.90 18.12 2.95
CA SER A 216 20.20 17.83 3.60
C SER A 216 20.15 17.01 4.90
N ARG A 217 19.06 17.12 5.65
CA ARG A 217 18.80 16.38 6.91
C ARG A 217 17.35 15.90 7.00
N ALA A 218 16.70 15.78 5.84
CA ALA A 218 15.36 15.25 5.76
C ALA A 218 15.35 13.76 6.10
N ARG A 219 14.20 13.26 6.55
CA ARG A 219 13.93 11.83 6.72
C ARG A 219 13.32 11.18 5.48
N ILE A 220 13.32 11.91 4.37
CA ILE A 220 12.93 11.42 3.06
C ILE A 220 13.98 11.83 2.04
N THR A 221 14.14 11.01 1.00
CA THR A 221 15.01 11.32 -0.14
C THR A 221 14.28 12.19 -1.18
N PRO A 222 15.01 12.75 -2.17
CA PRO A 222 14.39 13.39 -3.33
C PRO A 222 13.51 12.46 -4.19
N ASP A 223 13.73 11.14 -4.07
CA ASP A 223 12.93 10.08 -4.69
C ASP A 223 11.78 9.60 -3.77
N ASP A 224 11.48 10.35 -2.72
CA ASP A 224 10.40 10.16 -1.75
C ASP A 224 10.46 8.85 -0.94
N ASN A 225 11.68 8.35 -0.71
CA ASN A 225 11.90 7.17 0.13
C ASN A 225 12.16 7.57 1.58
N VAL A 226 11.50 6.91 2.53
CA VAL A 226 11.71 7.09 3.97
C VAL A 226 13.08 6.56 4.39
N LEU A 227 13.84 7.35 5.16
CA LEU A 227 15.17 7.06 5.68
C LEU A 227 15.17 6.54 7.13
#